data_AF-A0A7W0WHR4-F1
#
_entry.id   AF-A0A7W0WHR4-F1
#
_cell.length_a   1.000
_cell.length_b   1.000
_cell.length_c   1.000
_cell.angle_alpha   90.00
_cell.angle_beta   90.00
_cell.angle_gamma   90.00
#
_symmetry.space_group_name_H-M   'P 1'
#
loop_
_entity.id
_entity.type
_entity.pdbx_description
1 polymer ?
#
loop_
_entity_poly.entity_id
_entity_poly.type
_entity_poly.pdbx_seq_one_letter_code
_entity_poly.pdbx_strand_id
1 'polypeptide(L)'
;MRTEHWSRQGIARPGGWYLSHETPDTSKRILDIHTSLAEEIRKVSDLPILISPFFDGRFDPSQVSQHLDPAGGRRSVEEHVEQWDEYFSRLGGLIDFCAFQDGTVEMLDLEEYVRASAELARRHGVEPWSNLESFDRDVPMKFPPIDSRKLLYKLETVQPYVSKVVTFEFSHFMSPNSMWPSARMLYRRYREFVASARTP
;
A
#
# COMPACT_ATOMS: atom_id res chain seq x y z
N MET A 1 0.28 18.80 -18.76
CA MET A 1 0.99 17.81 -19.59
C MET A 1 0.00 16.85 -20.24
N ARG A 2 -0.76 17.39 -21.19
CA ARG A 2 -1.47 16.57 -22.17
C ARG A 2 -0.41 15.88 -23.01
N THR A 3 -0.54 14.56 -23.18
CA THR A 3 0.11 13.59 -24.09
C THR A 3 1.42 13.93 -24.84
N GLU A 4 1.62 15.12 -25.37
CA GLU A 4 2.72 15.50 -26.25
C GLU A 4 4.09 15.70 -25.56
N HIS A 5 4.13 15.93 -24.24
CA HIS A 5 5.38 16.23 -23.53
C HIS A 5 6.33 15.02 -23.45
N TRP A 6 5.80 13.81 -23.21
CA TRP A 6 6.59 12.60 -22.96
C TRP A 6 7.25 12.06 -24.24
N SER A 7 6.53 12.10 -25.36
CA SER A 7 7.04 11.67 -26.67
C SER A 7 8.28 12.47 -27.12
N ARG A 8 8.36 13.76 -26.75
CA ARG A 8 9.52 14.62 -27.07
C ARG A 8 10.78 14.26 -26.28
N GLN A 9 10.63 13.55 -25.16
CA GLN A 9 11.75 13.13 -24.30
C GLN A 9 12.18 11.68 -24.57
N GLY A 10 11.56 10.98 -25.53
CA GLY A 10 11.80 9.55 -25.77
C GLY A 10 11.36 8.65 -24.62
N ILE A 11 10.58 9.18 -23.67
CA ILE A 11 10.05 8.44 -22.51
C ILE A 11 8.69 7.88 -22.90
N ALA A 12 8.50 6.57 -22.68
CA ALA A 12 7.19 5.95 -22.84
C ALA A 12 6.16 6.66 -21.94
N ARG A 13 4.95 6.88 -22.46
CA ARG A 13 3.89 7.58 -21.72
C ARG A 13 3.67 6.88 -20.35
N PRO A 14 3.74 7.61 -19.22
CA PRO A 14 3.47 7.02 -17.92
C PRO A 14 2.01 6.57 -17.84
N GLY A 15 1.77 5.50 -17.08
CA GLY A 15 0.43 4.95 -16.85
C GLY A 15 -0.34 5.63 -15.71
N GLY A 16 0.31 6.49 -14.91
CA GLY A 16 -0.24 7.09 -13.71
C GLY A 16 0.81 7.83 -12.89
N TRP A 17 0.38 8.36 -11.75
CA TRP A 17 1.19 9.04 -10.75
C TRP A 17 1.14 8.29 -9.43
N TYR A 18 2.26 8.28 -8.69
CA TYR A 18 2.33 7.79 -7.32
C TYR A 18 2.72 8.94 -6.41
N LEU A 19 1.87 9.29 -5.42
CA LEU A 19 2.25 10.26 -4.41
C LEU A 19 3.00 9.53 -3.31
N SER A 20 4.32 9.74 -3.26
CA SER A 20 5.25 8.95 -2.45
C SER A 20 5.39 9.39 -1.00
N HIS A 21 4.57 10.34 -0.51
CA HIS A 21 4.64 10.77 0.88
C HIS A 21 3.79 9.84 1.74
N GLU A 22 4.35 8.67 2.01
CA GLU A 22 3.73 7.62 2.81
C GLU A 22 3.55 8.10 4.26
N THR A 23 2.42 7.79 4.87
CA THR A 23 2.08 8.24 6.23
C THR A 23 1.13 7.26 6.90
N PRO A 24 1.23 7.08 8.23
CA PRO A 24 0.18 6.44 9.02
C PRO A 24 -0.87 7.43 9.50
N ASP A 25 -0.61 8.72 9.33
CA ASP A 25 -1.30 9.81 10.00
C ASP A 25 -1.76 10.86 8.99
N THR A 26 -2.84 11.53 9.35
CA THR A 26 -3.46 12.62 8.60
C THR A 26 -3.01 13.98 9.10
N SER A 27 -1.89 14.04 9.83
CA SER A 27 -1.27 15.29 10.27
C SER A 27 -1.41 16.35 9.19
N LYS A 28 -1.94 17.53 9.57
CA LYS A 28 -2.40 18.56 8.61
C LYS A 28 -1.39 18.82 7.50
N ARG A 29 -0.10 18.76 7.83
CA ARG A 29 1.00 18.95 6.89
C ARG A 29 1.02 17.91 5.76
N ILE A 30 0.84 16.62 6.02
CA ILE A 30 0.88 15.60 4.96
C ILE A 30 -0.41 15.64 4.12
N LEU A 31 -1.56 15.83 4.76
CA LEU A 31 -2.82 15.99 4.04
C LEU A 31 -2.78 17.20 3.09
N ASP A 32 -2.23 18.34 3.54
CA ASP A 32 -2.07 19.54 2.71
C ASP A 32 -1.09 19.31 1.56
N ILE A 33 0.02 18.58 1.79
CA ILE A 33 0.97 18.19 0.73
C ILE A 33 0.29 17.33 -0.32
N HIS A 34 -0.40 16.25 0.08
CA HIS A 34 -1.08 15.37 -0.87
C HIS A 34 -2.19 16.07 -1.63
N THR A 35 -3.00 16.90 -0.94
CA THR A 35 -4.07 17.66 -1.59
C THR A 35 -3.49 18.60 -2.64
N SER A 36 -2.49 19.42 -2.26
CA SER A 36 -1.86 20.39 -3.16
C SER A 36 -1.21 19.70 -4.36
N LEU A 37 -0.49 18.59 -4.12
CA LEU A 37 0.16 17.85 -5.20
C LEU A 37 -0.85 17.20 -6.16
N ALA A 38 -1.92 16.60 -5.62
CA ALA A 38 -2.97 16.00 -6.43
C ALA A 38 -3.69 17.06 -7.27
N GLU A 39 -4.01 18.23 -6.71
CA GLU A 39 -4.60 19.35 -7.44
C GLU A 39 -3.70 19.85 -8.58
N GLU A 40 -2.40 20.03 -8.32
CA GLU A 40 -1.44 20.42 -9.37
C GLU A 40 -1.33 19.36 -10.47
N ILE A 41 -1.30 18.06 -10.11
CA ILE A 41 -1.31 16.97 -11.08
C ILE A 41 -2.59 17.01 -11.91
N ARG A 42 -3.77 17.21 -11.31
CA ARG A 42 -5.05 17.27 -12.03
C ARG A 42 -5.17 18.46 -12.98
N LYS A 43 -4.51 19.59 -12.69
CA LYS A 43 -4.41 20.72 -13.65
C LYS A 43 -3.67 20.31 -14.93
N VAL A 44 -2.79 19.31 -14.87
CA VAL A 44 -1.87 18.97 -15.94
C VAL A 44 -2.05 17.56 -16.51
N SER A 45 -2.75 16.65 -15.85
CA SER A 45 -2.83 15.23 -16.19
C SER A 45 -4.21 14.64 -15.93
N ASP A 46 -4.68 13.82 -16.86
CA ASP A 46 -5.86 12.96 -16.75
C ASP A 46 -5.53 11.53 -16.27
N LEU A 47 -4.25 11.20 -16.18
CA LEU A 47 -3.79 9.89 -15.72
C LEU A 47 -4.13 9.64 -14.24
N PRO A 48 -4.33 8.38 -13.84
CA PRO A 48 -4.71 8.04 -12.49
C PRO A 48 -3.61 8.34 -11.46
N ILE A 49 -4.01 8.59 -10.22
CA ILE A 49 -3.16 8.90 -9.09
C ILE A 49 -3.37 7.84 -8.00
N LEU A 50 -2.26 7.24 -7.55
CA LEU A 50 -2.18 6.26 -6.48
C LEU A 50 -1.49 6.87 -5.25
N ILE A 51 -1.99 6.52 -4.06
CA ILE A 51 -1.27 6.65 -2.80
C ILE A 51 -1.07 5.27 -2.16
N SER A 52 -0.03 5.09 -1.34
CA SER A 52 0.22 3.83 -0.63
C SER A 52 0.58 4.07 0.84
N PRO A 53 -0.38 4.54 1.65
CA PRO A 53 -0.17 4.75 3.08
C PRO A 53 0.04 3.44 3.84
N PHE A 54 0.42 3.52 5.11
CA PHE A 54 0.52 2.37 6.00
C PHE A 54 -0.41 2.54 7.20
N PHE A 55 -0.78 1.44 7.84
CA PHE A 55 -1.57 1.46 9.07
C PHE A 55 -0.70 1.78 10.29
N ASP A 56 -1.33 2.22 11.38
CA ASP A 56 -0.73 2.32 12.72
C ASP A 56 -1.31 1.24 13.65
N GLY A 57 -1.44 0.01 13.14
CA GLY A 57 -2.16 -1.07 13.83
C GLY A 57 -1.30 -1.92 14.75
N ARG A 58 0.02 -1.68 14.77
CA ARG A 58 0.97 -2.35 15.68
C ARG A 58 2.23 -1.53 15.92
N PHE A 59 2.91 -1.84 17.00
CA PHE A 59 4.23 -1.28 17.26
C PHE A 59 5.26 -1.82 16.25
N ASP A 60 5.88 -0.92 15.50
CA ASP A 60 6.97 -1.26 14.58
C ASP A 60 8.27 -0.55 15.00
N PRO A 61 9.27 -1.28 15.53
CA PRO A 61 10.58 -0.72 15.88
C PRO A 61 11.31 -0.03 14.73
N SER A 62 10.97 -0.32 13.47
CA SER A 62 11.53 0.35 12.30
C SER A 62 10.95 1.74 12.06
N GLN A 63 9.79 2.05 12.65
CA GLN A 63 9.07 3.32 12.51
C GLN A 63 9.18 4.23 13.76
N VAL A 64 9.84 3.77 14.82
CA VAL A 64 10.00 4.49 16.12
C VAL A 64 10.65 5.86 15.98
N SER A 65 11.43 6.12 14.92
CA SER A 65 12.05 7.43 14.71
C SER A 65 11.16 8.45 14.00
N GLN A 66 9.96 8.09 13.50
CA GLN A 66 9.26 8.95 12.54
C GLN A 66 7.83 9.33 12.91
N HIS A 67 6.95 8.47 13.43
CA HIS A 67 5.51 8.80 13.44
C HIS A 67 4.65 8.20 14.57
N LEU A 68 5.22 7.57 15.60
CA LEU A 68 4.41 6.93 16.65
C LEU A 68 4.01 7.92 17.74
N ASP A 69 2.79 7.75 18.26
CA ASP A 69 2.37 8.30 19.54
C ASP A 69 3.46 7.97 20.59
N PRO A 70 3.99 8.97 21.33
CA PRO A 70 4.94 8.74 22.42
C PRO A 70 4.49 7.68 23.43
N ALA A 71 3.18 7.39 23.52
CA ALA A 71 2.61 6.34 24.37
C ALA A 71 2.71 4.91 23.81
N GLY A 72 3.14 4.72 22.55
CA GLY A 72 3.27 3.40 21.92
C GLY A 72 1.94 2.68 21.68
N GLY A 73 0.83 3.43 21.60
CA GLY A 73 -0.50 2.88 21.34
C GLY A 73 -0.64 2.43 19.88
N ARG A 74 -1.21 1.24 19.69
CA ARG A 74 -1.79 0.85 18.39
C ARG A 74 -3.11 1.60 18.21
N ARG A 75 -3.33 2.17 17.03
CA ARG A 75 -4.63 2.74 16.67
C ARG A 75 -5.66 1.60 16.59
N SER A 76 -6.92 1.84 16.95
CA SER A 76 -8.01 0.88 16.70
C SER A 76 -8.52 1.00 15.26
N VAL A 77 -9.36 0.05 14.82
CA VAL A 77 -10.02 0.14 13.50
C VAL A 77 -10.94 1.36 13.44
N GLU A 78 -11.64 1.68 14.53
CA GLU A 78 -12.53 2.85 14.62
C GLU A 78 -11.76 4.16 14.48
N GLU A 79 -10.68 4.32 15.24
CA GLU A 79 -9.80 5.49 15.17
C GLU A 79 -9.16 5.63 13.78
N HIS A 80 -8.76 4.51 13.17
CA HIS A 80 -8.27 4.48 11.80
C HIS A 80 -9.32 4.96 10.80
N VAL A 81 -10.56 4.49 10.92
CA VAL A 81 -11.67 4.91 10.05
C VAL A 81 -11.99 6.39 10.22
N GLU A 82 -12.10 6.90 11.45
CA GLU A 82 -12.36 8.32 11.72
C GLU A 82 -11.30 9.20 11.06
N GLN A 83 -10.04 8.84 11.26
CA GLN A 83 -8.92 9.57 10.72
C GLN A 83 -8.90 9.56 9.18
N TRP A 84 -9.04 8.39 8.56
CA TRP A 84 -9.02 8.27 7.12
C TRP A 84 -10.28 8.83 6.44
N ASP A 85 -11.38 8.98 7.16
CA ASP A 85 -12.58 9.67 6.65
C ASP A 85 -12.30 11.15 6.43
N GLU A 86 -11.60 11.81 7.37
CA GLU A 86 -11.12 13.19 7.16
C GLU A 86 -10.21 13.26 5.92
N TYR A 87 -9.28 12.31 5.80
CA TYR A 87 -8.32 12.27 4.69
C TYR A 87 -9.00 12.14 3.33
N PHE A 88 -9.89 11.16 3.20
CA PHE A 88 -10.62 10.91 1.96
C PHE A 88 -11.69 11.97 1.68
N SER A 89 -12.23 12.66 2.69
CA SER A 89 -13.14 13.79 2.45
C SER A 89 -12.47 14.94 1.66
N ARG A 90 -11.14 15.05 1.77
CA ARG A 90 -10.33 16.08 1.10
C ARG A 90 -9.72 15.61 -0.22
N LEU A 91 -9.30 14.34 -0.28
CA LEU A 91 -8.64 13.75 -1.45
C LEU A 91 -9.56 12.97 -2.38
N GLY A 92 -10.77 12.62 -1.92
CA GLY A 92 -11.79 11.96 -2.73
C GLY A 92 -12.08 12.78 -3.98
N GLY A 93 -12.05 12.13 -5.15
CA GLY A 93 -12.16 12.78 -6.45
C GLY A 93 -10.85 13.41 -6.98
N LEU A 94 -9.81 13.55 -6.16
CA LEU A 94 -8.47 13.94 -6.62
C LEU A 94 -7.58 12.71 -6.86
N ILE A 95 -7.70 11.67 -6.06
CA ILE A 95 -6.99 10.39 -6.24
C ILE A 95 -7.93 9.28 -6.73
N ASP A 96 -7.37 8.29 -7.42
CA ASP A 96 -8.14 7.16 -7.96
C ASP A 96 -7.97 5.91 -7.12
N PHE A 97 -6.76 5.69 -6.58
CA PHE A 97 -6.41 4.45 -5.90
C PHE A 97 -5.75 4.72 -4.55
N CYS A 98 -6.08 3.88 -3.56
CA CYS A 98 -5.36 3.82 -2.28
C CYS A 98 -4.93 2.38 -2.00
N ALA A 99 -3.63 2.14 -1.91
CA ALA A 99 -3.04 0.83 -1.63
C ALA A 99 -2.41 0.80 -0.23
N PHE A 100 -3.18 0.48 0.80
CA PHE A 100 -2.65 0.37 2.15
C PHE A 100 -1.57 -0.73 2.25
N GLN A 101 -0.45 -0.41 2.88
CA GLN A 101 0.63 -1.34 3.21
C GLN A 101 0.16 -2.27 4.33
N ASP A 102 0.23 -3.58 4.09
CA ASP A 102 -0.40 -4.58 4.95
C ASP A 102 0.49 -5.10 6.09
N GLY A 103 1.76 -4.67 6.15
CA GLY A 103 2.71 -5.16 7.14
C GLY A 103 2.77 -4.36 8.45
N THR A 104 2.03 -3.26 8.58
CA THR A 104 2.01 -2.42 9.79
C THR A 104 0.75 -2.63 10.65
N VAL A 105 0.13 -3.79 10.52
CA VAL A 105 -0.94 -4.30 11.40
C VAL A 105 -0.58 -5.68 11.90
N GLU A 106 -1.17 -6.09 13.02
CA GLU A 106 -1.09 -7.48 13.45
C GLU A 106 -1.77 -8.39 12.42
N MET A 107 -1.17 -9.56 12.17
CA MET A 107 -1.60 -10.45 11.10
C MET A 107 -3.06 -10.89 11.23
N LEU A 108 -3.50 -11.15 12.47
CA LEU A 108 -4.88 -11.58 12.75
C LEU A 108 -5.89 -10.43 12.70
N ASP A 109 -5.43 -9.18 12.82
CA ASP A 109 -6.29 -8.00 12.79
C ASP A 109 -6.42 -7.44 11.35
N LEU A 110 -5.56 -7.88 10.42
CA LEU A 110 -5.47 -7.37 9.04
C LEU A 110 -6.80 -7.32 8.30
N GLU A 111 -7.64 -8.35 8.45
CA GLU A 111 -8.94 -8.42 7.77
C GLU A 111 -9.84 -7.24 8.14
N GLU A 112 -9.91 -6.89 9.43
CA GLU A 112 -10.78 -5.83 9.92
C GLU A 112 -10.34 -4.46 9.38
N TYR A 113 -9.04 -4.17 9.42
CA TYR A 113 -8.47 -2.94 8.87
C TYR A 113 -8.73 -2.80 7.37
N VAL A 114 -8.45 -3.86 6.60
CA VAL A 114 -8.57 -3.82 5.14
C VAL A 114 -10.02 -3.73 4.71
N ARG A 115 -10.92 -4.48 5.35
CA ARG A 115 -12.37 -4.40 5.10
C ARG A 115 -12.90 -3.00 5.35
N ALA A 116 -12.60 -2.42 6.53
CA ALA A 116 -13.07 -1.09 6.91
C ALA A 116 -12.48 0.00 5.99
N SER A 117 -11.20 -0.09 5.67
CA SER A 117 -10.53 0.84 4.75
C SER A 117 -11.11 0.78 3.34
N ALA A 118 -11.43 -0.42 2.85
CA ALA A 118 -11.97 -0.61 1.52
C ALA A 118 -13.42 -0.13 1.41
N GLU A 119 -14.23 -0.29 2.47
CA GLU A 119 -15.56 0.32 2.55
C GLU A 119 -15.46 1.85 2.55
N LEU A 120 -14.61 2.39 3.40
CA LEU A 120 -14.37 3.83 3.52
C LEU A 120 -13.89 4.46 2.20
N ALA A 121 -12.86 3.89 1.56
CA ALA A 121 -12.33 4.39 0.28
C ALA A 121 -13.43 4.48 -0.80
N ARG A 122 -14.26 3.43 -0.92
CA ARG A 122 -15.36 3.40 -1.89
C ARG A 122 -16.40 4.49 -1.63
N ARG A 123 -16.71 4.81 -0.36
CA ARG A 123 -17.65 5.91 -0.01
C ARG A 123 -17.18 7.27 -0.56
N HIS A 124 -15.86 7.46 -0.68
CA HIS A 124 -15.24 8.68 -1.20
C HIS A 124 -14.81 8.59 -2.67
N GLY A 125 -15.26 7.57 -3.40
CA GLY A 125 -14.94 7.38 -4.81
C GLY A 125 -13.49 6.97 -5.10
N VAL A 126 -12.78 6.44 -4.09
CA VAL A 126 -11.42 5.92 -4.22
C VAL A 126 -11.47 4.40 -4.33
N GLU A 127 -10.81 3.84 -5.33
CA GLU A 127 -10.79 2.40 -5.55
C GLU A 127 -9.73 1.73 -4.63
N PRO A 128 -10.14 0.77 -3.79
CA PRO A 128 -9.24 0.19 -2.79
C PRO A 128 -8.34 -0.88 -3.41
N TRP A 129 -7.04 -0.68 -3.21
CA TRP A 129 -5.97 -1.63 -3.52
C TRP A 129 -5.31 -2.08 -2.20
N SER A 130 -4.46 -3.11 -2.27
CA SER A 130 -3.57 -3.48 -1.16
C SER A 130 -2.12 -3.48 -1.64
N ASN A 131 -1.22 -2.96 -0.81
CA ASN A 131 0.21 -3.12 -0.99
C ASN A 131 0.68 -4.26 -0.07
N LEU A 132 0.83 -5.44 -0.67
CA LEU A 132 1.29 -6.65 -0.02
C LEU A 132 2.81 -6.59 0.14
N GLU A 133 3.27 -6.33 1.34
CA GLU A 133 4.71 -6.29 1.61
C GLU A 133 5.31 -7.69 1.50
N SER A 134 6.33 -7.83 0.65
CA SER A 134 7.01 -9.11 0.40
C SER A 134 8.27 -9.31 1.24
N PHE A 135 8.51 -8.45 2.23
CA PHE A 135 9.61 -8.53 3.20
C PHE A 135 9.09 -8.81 4.61
N ASP A 136 9.94 -9.38 5.48
CA ASP A 136 9.57 -9.73 6.86
C ASP A 136 9.97 -8.62 7.84
N ARG A 137 8.99 -8.14 8.60
CA ARG A 137 9.17 -7.16 9.68
C ARG A 137 9.39 -7.81 11.04
N ASP A 138 9.09 -9.10 11.19
CA ASP A 138 9.02 -9.79 12.48
C ASP A 138 10.33 -10.53 12.83
N VAL A 139 11.41 -10.15 12.16
CA VAL A 139 12.75 -10.74 12.36
C VAL A 139 13.76 -9.66 12.71
N PRO A 140 14.85 -9.97 13.43
CA PRO A 140 15.81 -8.96 13.87
C PRO A 140 16.50 -8.18 12.73
N MET A 141 16.66 -8.82 11.56
CA MET A 141 17.25 -8.19 10.38
C MET A 141 16.21 -7.38 9.62
N LYS A 142 16.50 -6.12 9.30
CA LYS A 142 15.59 -5.23 8.54
C LYS A 142 16.14 -5.01 7.12
N PHE A 143 15.56 -5.55 6.05
CA PHE A 143 14.46 -6.51 5.97
C PHE A 143 14.80 -7.66 4.99
N PRO A 144 14.61 -8.95 5.32
CA PRO A 144 14.70 -10.07 4.37
C PRO A 144 13.36 -10.30 3.65
N PRO A 145 13.33 -11.15 2.60
CA PRO A 145 12.08 -11.68 2.06
C PRO A 145 11.20 -12.37 3.12
N ILE A 146 9.89 -12.17 3.04
CA ILE A 146 8.90 -12.74 3.96
C ILE A 146 8.77 -14.26 3.81
N ASP A 147 8.37 -14.94 4.89
CA ASP A 147 7.93 -16.34 4.81
C ASP A 147 6.71 -16.47 3.88
N SER A 148 6.75 -17.45 2.98
CA SER A 148 5.67 -17.69 2.01
C SER A 148 4.30 -17.91 2.66
N ARG A 149 4.23 -18.51 3.85
CA ARG A 149 2.96 -18.73 4.55
C ARG A 149 2.32 -17.42 4.97
N LYS A 150 3.14 -16.48 5.47
CA LYS A 150 2.68 -15.14 5.83
C LYS A 150 2.23 -14.37 4.59
N LEU A 151 3.01 -14.41 3.49
CA LEU A 151 2.63 -13.75 2.24
C LEU A 151 1.28 -14.25 1.72
N LEU A 152 1.10 -15.57 1.65
CA LEU A 152 -0.11 -16.19 1.11
C LEU A 152 -1.31 -15.91 2.02
N TYR A 153 -1.14 -16.02 3.34
CA TYR A 153 -2.19 -15.65 4.30
C TYR A 153 -2.65 -14.20 4.07
N LYS A 154 -1.72 -13.24 4.06
CA LYS A 154 -2.05 -11.82 3.80
C LYS A 154 -2.77 -11.64 2.46
N LEU A 155 -2.27 -12.28 1.40
CA LEU A 155 -2.88 -12.21 0.07
C LEU A 155 -4.33 -12.72 0.07
N GLU A 156 -4.59 -13.87 0.67
CA GLU A 156 -5.94 -14.46 0.77
C GLU A 156 -6.85 -13.59 1.64
N THR A 157 -6.33 -13.00 2.72
CA THR A 157 -7.08 -12.09 3.60
C THR A 157 -7.52 -10.81 2.88
N VAL A 158 -6.65 -10.20 2.07
CA VAL A 158 -6.95 -8.87 1.48
C VAL A 158 -7.75 -8.95 0.18
N GLN A 159 -7.55 -10.00 -0.62
CA GLN A 159 -8.12 -10.13 -1.96
C GLN A 159 -9.65 -9.94 -2.05
N PRO A 160 -10.48 -10.42 -1.11
CA PRO A 160 -11.93 -10.22 -1.17
C PRO A 160 -12.36 -8.75 -1.10
N TYR A 161 -11.52 -7.86 -0.57
CA TYR A 161 -11.89 -6.49 -0.27
C TYR A 161 -11.33 -5.47 -1.25
N VAL A 162 -10.32 -5.83 -2.05
CA VAL A 162 -9.59 -4.91 -2.93
C VAL A 162 -9.69 -5.34 -4.39
N SER A 163 -9.62 -4.39 -5.32
CA SER A 163 -9.65 -4.71 -6.76
C SER A 163 -8.28 -5.11 -7.30
N LYS A 164 -7.20 -4.74 -6.60
CA LYS A 164 -5.82 -5.05 -6.99
C LYS A 164 -4.90 -5.17 -5.80
N VAL A 165 -3.94 -6.08 -5.93
CA VAL A 165 -2.82 -6.24 -4.99
C VAL A 165 -1.52 -5.89 -5.73
N VAL A 166 -0.77 -4.95 -5.17
CA VAL A 166 0.60 -4.59 -5.57
C VAL A 166 1.58 -5.02 -4.49
N THR A 167 2.88 -4.92 -4.71
CA THR A 167 3.87 -5.30 -3.69
C THR A 167 5.05 -4.34 -3.66
N PHE A 168 5.50 -4.03 -2.44
CA PHE A 168 6.85 -3.58 -2.16
C PHE A 168 7.68 -4.78 -1.67
N GLU A 169 8.66 -5.31 -2.41
CA GLU A 169 9.00 -5.00 -3.80
C GLU A 169 9.53 -6.27 -4.50
N PHE A 170 9.14 -6.44 -5.77
CA PHE A 170 9.41 -7.67 -6.51
C PHE A 170 10.90 -7.96 -6.68
N SER A 171 11.70 -7.00 -7.13
CA SER A 171 13.11 -7.20 -7.50
C SER A 171 13.95 -7.71 -6.33
N HIS A 172 13.75 -7.16 -5.13
CA HIS A 172 14.50 -7.56 -3.94
C HIS A 172 13.90 -8.80 -3.27
N PHE A 173 12.59 -8.86 -3.13
CA PHE A 173 11.98 -9.83 -2.21
C PHE A 173 11.29 -11.01 -2.89
N MET A 174 11.05 -10.95 -4.19
CA MET A 174 10.43 -12.06 -4.94
C MET A 174 11.24 -12.51 -6.16
N SER A 175 12.07 -11.66 -6.75
CA SER A 175 12.69 -11.96 -8.04
C SER A 175 13.56 -13.23 -7.97
N PRO A 176 13.47 -14.13 -8.98
CA PRO A 176 14.41 -15.22 -9.14
C PRO A 176 15.89 -14.77 -9.26
N ASN A 177 16.11 -13.50 -9.61
CA ASN A 177 17.42 -12.87 -9.77
C ASN A 177 17.82 -12.01 -8.56
N SER A 178 17.05 -12.05 -7.48
CA SER A 178 17.41 -11.33 -6.26
C SER A 178 18.72 -11.85 -5.67
N MET A 179 19.44 -10.97 -4.98
CA MET A 179 20.57 -11.36 -4.12
C MET A 179 20.14 -12.27 -2.96
N TRP A 180 18.86 -12.27 -2.59
CA TRP A 180 18.29 -13.14 -1.56
C TRP A 180 17.87 -14.49 -2.16
N PRO A 181 18.51 -15.61 -1.80
CA PRO A 181 18.08 -16.92 -2.29
C PRO A 181 16.64 -17.28 -1.85
N SER A 182 16.21 -16.75 -0.70
CA SER A 182 14.84 -16.91 -0.19
C SER A 182 13.79 -16.25 -1.09
N ALA A 183 14.10 -15.15 -1.78
CA ALA A 183 13.19 -14.50 -2.71
C ALA A 183 12.83 -15.42 -3.89
N ARG A 184 13.83 -16.15 -4.43
CA ARG A 184 13.60 -17.15 -5.49
C ARG A 184 12.64 -18.25 -5.03
N MET A 185 12.72 -18.65 -3.76
CA MET A 185 11.80 -19.63 -3.18
C MET A 185 10.43 -19.05 -2.92
N LEU A 186 10.34 -17.81 -2.45
CA LEU A 186 9.08 -17.10 -2.28
C LEU A 186 8.31 -17.02 -3.60
N TYR A 187 8.96 -16.63 -4.70
CA TYR A 187 8.32 -16.59 -6.01
C TYR A 187 7.90 -17.95 -6.55
N ARG A 188 8.69 -19.00 -6.28
CA ARG A 188 8.27 -20.37 -6.61
C ARG A 188 6.97 -20.74 -5.87
N ARG A 189 6.90 -20.49 -4.56
CA ARG A 189 5.70 -20.77 -3.75
C ARG A 189 4.50 -19.95 -4.19
N TYR A 190 4.69 -18.67 -4.48
CA TYR A 190 3.65 -17.81 -5.05
C TYR A 190 3.12 -18.38 -6.38
N ARG A 191 4.00 -18.83 -7.28
CA ARG A 191 3.60 -19.45 -8.55
C ARG A 191 2.84 -20.77 -8.37
N GLU A 192 3.24 -21.59 -7.41
CA GLU A 192 2.53 -22.83 -7.04
C GLU A 192 1.11 -22.51 -6.56
N PHE A 193 0.96 -21.53 -5.66
CA PHE A 193 -0.33 -21.05 -5.19
C PHE A 193 -1.23 -20.51 -6.32
N VAL A 194 -0.68 -19.67 -7.20
CA VAL A 194 -1.45 -19.14 -8.35
C VAL A 194 -1.87 -20.27 -9.30
N ALA A 195 -1.05 -21.32 -9.46
CA ALA A 195 -1.41 -22.47 -10.28
C ALA A 195 -2.53 -23.32 -9.64
N SER A 196 -2.49 -23.55 -8.32
CA SER A 196 -3.54 -24.29 -7.62
C SER A 196 -4.86 -23.54 -7.61
N ALA A 197 -4.84 -22.21 -7.43
CA ALA A 197 -6.06 -21.38 -7.44
C ALA A 197 -6.74 -21.29 -8.82
N ARG A 198 -6.07 -21.69 -9.90
CA ARG A 198 -6.62 -21.72 -11.27
C ARG A 198 -7.20 -23.08 -11.66
N THR A 199 -7.08 -24.09 -10.81
CA THR A 199 -7.62 -25.42 -11.07
C THR A 199 -9.01 -25.49 -10.43
N PRO A 200 -10.10 -25.65 -11.20
CA PRO A 200 -11.46 -25.67 -10.68
C PRO A 200 -11.76 -26.86 -9.78
#